data_AF-A0A800AD54-F1
#
_entry.id   AF-A0A800AD54-F1
#
_cell.length_a   1.000
_cell.length_b   1.000
_cell.length_c   1.000
_cell.angle_alpha   90.00
_cell.angle_beta   90.00
_cell.angle_gamma   90.00
#
_symmetry.space_group_name_H-M   'P 1'
#
loop_
_entity.id
_entity.type
_entity.pdbx_description
1 polymer ?
#
loop_
_entity_poly.entity_id
_entity_poly.type
_entity_poly.pdbx_seq_one_letter_code
_entity_poly.pdbx_strand_id
1 'polypeptide(L)'
;MMKKIEQSIQRGVKSLLGLQAEDGRFEGWLSSNTYPTCAYGLVQLAAGERLDDALVNWLLGHQNDDGMYGLDVSDGSDREATLFARLILKQAYKQRANSSIENALQRI
;
A
#
# COMPACT_ATOMS: atom_id res chain seq x y z
N MET A 1 30.16 -24.54 -12.43
CA MET A 1 29.42 -23.75 -11.40
C MET A 1 29.92 -22.29 -11.33
N MET A 2 31.23 -22.05 -11.11
CA MET A 2 31.84 -20.70 -11.10
C MET A 2 31.49 -19.81 -12.32
N LYS A 3 31.61 -20.34 -13.54
CA LYS A 3 31.30 -19.59 -14.78
C LYS A 3 29.84 -19.10 -14.83
N LYS A 4 28.89 -19.85 -14.25
CA LYS A 4 27.47 -19.47 -14.20
C LYS A 4 27.24 -18.35 -13.19
N ILE A 5 27.96 -18.38 -12.06
CA ILE A 5 27.92 -17.32 -11.04
C ILE A 5 28.46 -16.02 -11.62
N GLU A 6 29.63 -16.06 -12.26
CA GLU A 6 30.27 -14.90 -12.86
C GLU A 6 29.38 -14.24 -13.92
N GLN A 7 28.79 -15.05 -14.81
CA GLN A 7 27.84 -14.55 -15.80
C GLN A 7 26.58 -13.93 -15.16
N SER A 8 26.09 -14.49 -14.05
CA SER A 8 24.96 -13.91 -13.32
C SER A 8 25.31 -12.58 -12.66
N ILE A 9 26.51 -12.46 -12.08
CA ILE A 9 27.00 -11.20 -11.51
C ILE A 9 27.12 -10.15 -12.61
N GLN A 10 27.73 -10.47 -13.75
CA GLN A 10 27.87 -9.53 -14.88
C GLN A 10 26.52 -9.03 -15.39
N ARG A 11 25.53 -9.91 -15.52
CA ARG A 11 24.16 -9.51 -15.88
C ARG A 11 23.53 -8.61 -14.81
N GLY A 12 23.67 -8.98 -13.54
CA GLY A 12 23.15 -8.20 -12.42
C GLY A 12 23.74 -6.78 -12.36
N VAL A 13 25.06 -6.66 -12.49
CA VAL A 13 25.76 -5.36 -12.53
C VAL A 13 25.26 -4.51 -13.68
N LYS A 14 25.17 -5.07 -14.89
CA LYS A 14 24.66 -4.34 -16.06
C LYS A 14 23.23 -3.86 -15.84
N SER A 15 22.36 -4.71 -15.31
CA SER A 15 20.96 -4.34 -15.04
C SER A 15 20.85 -3.27 -13.97
N LEU A 16 21.58 -3.40 -12.87
CA LEU A 16 21.55 -2.41 -11.78
C LEU A 16 22.07 -1.07 -12.25
N LEU A 17 23.24 -1.00 -12.92
CA LEU A 17 23.76 0.28 -13.43
C LEU A 17 22.81 0.95 -14.43
N GLY A 18 21.97 0.17 -15.13
CA GLY A 18 20.91 0.71 -15.98
C GLY A 18 19.72 1.34 -15.24
N LEU A 19 19.58 1.13 -13.92
CA LEU A 19 18.56 1.75 -13.06
C LEU A 19 19.05 3.02 -12.36
N GLN A 20 20.34 3.36 -12.49
CA GLN A 20 20.90 4.55 -11.86
C GLN A 20 20.42 5.81 -12.58
N ALA A 21 19.87 6.77 -11.84
CA ALA A 21 19.50 8.07 -12.38
C ALA A 21 20.76 8.91 -12.69
N GLU A 22 20.59 10.00 -13.45
CA GLU A 22 21.71 10.86 -13.89
C GLU A 22 22.53 11.45 -12.73
N ASP A 23 21.90 11.69 -11.59
CA ASP A 23 22.55 12.20 -10.36
C ASP A 23 23.21 11.10 -9.50
N GLY A 24 23.17 9.85 -9.97
CA GLY A 24 23.78 8.70 -9.32
C GLY A 24 22.89 7.96 -8.33
N ARG A 25 21.65 8.40 -8.09
CA ARG A 25 20.73 7.69 -7.16
C ARG A 25 20.06 6.49 -7.82
N PHE A 26 19.47 5.64 -6.99
CA PHE A 26 18.62 4.53 -7.42
C PHE A 26 17.23 4.72 -6.82
N GLU A 27 16.20 4.57 -7.65
CA GLU A 27 14.81 4.61 -7.20
C GLU A 27 14.23 3.21 -7.19
N GLY A 28 13.35 2.96 -6.22
CA GLY A 28 12.57 1.73 -6.14
C GLY A 28 11.15 2.07 -5.74
N TRP A 29 10.20 1.28 -6.22
CA TRP A 29 8.83 1.32 -5.71
C TRP A 29 8.84 0.76 -4.30
N LEU A 30 8.55 1.60 -3.32
CA LEU A 30 8.24 1.13 -1.98
C LEU A 30 6.76 0.73 -1.96
N SER A 31 6.50 -0.55 -1.74
CA SER A 31 5.13 -1.02 -1.52
C SER A 31 4.55 -0.30 -0.29
N SER A 32 3.37 0.30 -0.46
CA SER A 32 2.63 0.85 0.67
C SER A 32 2.11 -0.29 1.54
N ASN A 33 1.78 0.02 2.79
CA ASN A 33 1.01 -0.84 3.67
C ASN A 33 -0.13 -0.03 4.30
N THR A 34 -0.96 -0.67 5.12
CA THR A 34 -2.20 -0.06 5.63
C THR A 34 -1.95 1.24 6.38
N TYR A 35 -0.85 1.35 7.14
CA TYR A 35 -0.56 2.51 7.99
C TYR A 35 -0.23 3.81 7.24
N PRO A 36 0.78 3.90 6.35
CA PRO A 36 1.06 5.11 5.60
C PRO A 36 -0.11 5.47 4.68
N THR A 37 -0.82 4.48 4.12
CA THR A 37 -2.04 4.71 3.36
C THR A 37 -3.10 5.40 4.22
N CYS A 38 -3.40 4.87 5.41
CA CYS A 38 -4.39 5.49 6.30
C CYS A 38 -3.92 6.82 6.89
N ALA A 39 -2.63 6.97 7.19
CA ALA A 39 -2.05 8.21 7.69
C ALA A 39 -2.17 9.33 6.66
N TYR A 40 -1.93 9.06 5.38
CA TYR A 40 -2.19 10.02 4.31
C TYR A 40 -3.67 10.44 4.28
N GLY A 41 -4.58 9.48 4.46
CA GLY A 41 -6.01 9.76 4.61
C GLY A 41 -6.32 10.68 5.79
N LEU A 42 -5.70 10.47 6.96
CA LEU A 42 -5.86 11.38 8.10
C LEU A 42 -5.38 12.80 7.79
N VAL A 43 -4.27 12.94 7.07
CA VAL A 43 -3.75 14.27 6.67
C VAL A 43 -4.76 14.99 5.80
N GLN A 44 -5.33 14.31 4.80
CA GLN A 44 -6.40 14.88 3.95
C GLN A 44 -7.60 15.32 4.80
N LEU A 45 -8.05 14.46 5.72
CA LEU A 45 -9.18 14.79 6.59
C LEU A 45 -8.90 15.97 7.52
N ALA A 46 -7.70 16.04 8.09
CA ALA A 46 -7.27 17.14 8.95
C ALA A 46 -7.16 18.46 8.17
N ALA A 47 -6.80 18.39 6.89
CA ALA A 47 -6.80 19.54 5.99
C ALA A 47 -8.20 19.96 5.50
N GLY A 48 -9.25 19.20 5.85
CA GLY A 48 -10.62 19.43 5.36
C GLY A 48 -10.84 18.99 3.91
N GLU A 49 -9.92 18.16 3.39
CA GLU A 49 -9.97 17.63 2.04
C GLU A 49 -10.82 16.34 1.95
N ARG A 50 -11.18 16.00 0.72
CA ARG A 50 -11.80 14.71 0.41
C ARG A 50 -10.72 13.63 0.33
N LEU A 51 -11.04 12.43 0.81
CA LEU A 51 -10.16 11.28 0.68
C LEU A 51 -9.94 10.91 -0.78
N ASP A 52 -8.68 10.70 -1.14
CA ASP A 52 -8.26 10.26 -2.47
C ASP A 52 -8.97 8.95 -2.88
N ASP A 53 -9.34 8.85 -4.15
CA ASP A 53 -9.96 7.63 -4.69
C ASP A 53 -8.95 6.48 -4.79
N ALA A 54 -7.70 6.75 -5.14
CA ALA A 54 -6.64 5.75 -5.19
C ALA A 54 -6.34 5.16 -3.81
N LEU A 55 -6.35 5.99 -2.76
CA LEU A 55 -6.20 5.55 -1.38
C LEU A 55 -7.32 4.57 -0.99
N VAL A 56 -8.58 4.94 -1.27
CA VAL A 56 -9.71 4.08 -0.89
C VAL A 56 -9.76 2.82 -1.74
N ASN A 57 -9.48 2.91 -3.03
CA ASN A 57 -9.38 1.74 -3.89
C ASN A 57 -8.26 0.79 -3.45
N TRP A 58 -7.14 1.34 -2.96
CA TRP A 58 -6.07 0.53 -2.37
C TRP A 58 -6.59 -0.25 -1.16
N LEU A 59 -7.28 0.41 -0.22
CA LEU A 59 -7.86 -0.28 0.94
C LEU A 59 -8.84 -1.38 0.51
N LEU A 60 -9.77 -1.07 -0.40
CA LEU A 60 -10.73 -2.06 -0.90
C LEU A 60 -10.07 -3.27 -1.58
N GLY A 61 -8.92 -3.07 -2.23
CA GLY A 61 -8.16 -4.12 -2.91
C GLY A 61 -7.18 -4.90 -2.04
N HIS A 62 -6.89 -4.43 -0.81
CA HIS A 62 -5.91 -5.03 0.10
C HIS A 62 -6.54 -5.49 1.42
N GLN A 63 -7.86 -5.66 1.45
CA GLN A 63 -8.55 -6.34 2.54
C GLN A 63 -8.33 -7.85 2.41
N ASN A 64 -7.82 -8.47 3.48
CA ASN A 64 -7.61 -9.92 3.53
C ASN A 64 -8.93 -10.70 3.41
N ASP A 65 -8.84 -12.01 3.18
CA ASP A 65 -10.01 -12.90 3.07
C ASP A 65 -10.86 -12.91 4.35
N ASP A 66 -10.21 -12.77 5.52
CA ASP A 66 -10.84 -12.66 6.84
C ASP A 66 -11.44 -11.26 7.12
N GLY A 67 -11.33 -10.33 6.18
CA GLY A 67 -11.83 -8.97 6.30
C GLY A 67 -10.89 -7.99 7.02
N MET A 68 -9.76 -8.48 7.53
CA MET A 68 -8.78 -7.66 8.24
C MET A 68 -7.75 -7.04 7.28
N TYR A 69 -6.85 -6.24 7.85
CA TYR A 69 -5.75 -5.59 7.15
C TYR A 69 -4.44 -5.90 7.85
N GLY A 70 -3.36 -6.03 7.07
CA GLY A 70 -2.03 -6.22 7.61
C GLY A 70 -1.28 -4.93 7.93
N LEU A 71 -0.29 -5.05 8.81
CA LEU A 71 0.66 -3.99 9.16
C LEU A 71 1.66 -3.75 8.02
N ASP A 72 2.01 -4.79 7.27
CA ASP A 72 2.99 -4.77 6.19
C ASP A 72 2.54 -5.68 5.04
N VAL A 73 3.46 -5.95 4.09
CA VAL A 73 3.22 -6.79 2.91
C VAL A 73 3.29 -8.30 3.19
N SER A 74 3.40 -8.72 4.46
CA SER A 74 3.45 -10.14 4.83
C SER A 74 2.07 -10.81 4.90
N ASP A 75 1.01 -10.10 4.49
CA ASP A 75 -0.39 -10.52 4.50
C ASP A 75 -0.96 -10.93 5.87
N GLY A 76 -0.20 -10.74 6.96
CA GLY A 76 -0.64 -11.05 8.32
C GLY A 76 -1.67 -10.04 8.82
N SER A 77 -2.88 -10.50 9.13
CA SER A 77 -3.94 -9.68 9.71
C SER A 77 -3.52 -9.05 11.05
N ASP A 78 -3.66 -7.74 11.15
CA ASP A 78 -3.33 -6.94 12.34
C ASP A 78 -4.54 -6.13 12.82
N ARG A 79 -4.77 -6.13 14.13
CA ARG A 79 -5.94 -5.48 14.73
C ARG A 79 -5.87 -3.95 14.56
N GLU A 80 -4.72 -3.35 14.79
CA GLU A 80 -4.59 -1.89 14.79
C GLU A 80 -4.64 -1.34 13.36
N ALA A 81 -3.99 -2.02 12.41
CA ALA A 81 -4.14 -1.76 10.98
C ALA A 81 -5.61 -1.82 10.55
N THR A 82 -6.33 -2.85 10.99
CA THR A 82 -7.75 -3.04 10.67
C THR A 82 -8.64 -1.93 11.25
N LEU A 83 -8.40 -1.53 12.50
CA LEU A 83 -9.12 -0.41 13.12
C LEU A 83 -8.87 0.91 12.37
N PHE A 84 -7.63 1.10 11.92
CA PHE A 84 -7.26 2.30 11.18
C PHE A 84 -7.90 2.33 9.78
N ALA A 85 -7.84 1.22 9.04
CA ALA A 85 -8.54 1.06 7.77
C ALA A 85 -10.05 1.30 7.93
N ARG A 86 -10.67 0.74 8.98
CA ARG A 86 -12.08 0.96 9.29
C ARG A 86 -12.42 2.43 9.53
N LEU A 87 -11.57 3.16 10.24
CA LEU A 87 -11.76 4.60 10.47
C LEU A 87 -11.81 5.37 9.14
N ILE A 88 -10.84 5.10 8.26
CA ILE A 88 -10.74 5.76 6.96
C ILE A 88 -11.90 5.37 6.04
N LEU A 89 -12.25 4.08 5.96
CA LEU A 89 -13.38 3.60 5.17
C LEU A 89 -14.72 4.18 5.65
N LYS A 90 -14.93 4.31 6.97
CA LYS A 90 -16.12 4.99 7.51
C LYS A 90 -16.20 6.44 7.09
N GLN A 91 -15.07 7.14 7.09
CA GLN A 91 -15.03 8.53 6.66
C GLN A 91 -15.21 8.67 5.14
N ALA A 92 -14.65 7.75 4.37
CA ALA A 92 -14.89 7.65 2.93
C ALA A 92 -16.37 7.42 2.63
N TYR A 93 -17.03 6.52 3.36
CA TYR A 93 -18.47 6.25 3.20
C TYR A 93 -19.32 7.51 3.48
N LYS A 94 -18.97 8.30 4.51
CA LYS A 94 -19.64 9.58 4.79
C LYS A 94 -19.46 10.60 3.67
N GLN A 95 -18.28 10.64 3.05
CA GLN A 95 -18.00 11.55 1.92
C GLN A 95 -18.64 11.05 0.61
N ARG A 96 -18.76 9.72 0.43
CA ARG A 96 -19.27 9.03 -0.75
C ARG A 96 -19.85 7.66 -0.38
N ALA A 97 -21.16 7.57 -0.20
CA ALA A 97 -21.81 6.28 0.03
C ALA A 97 -21.64 5.38 -1.21
N ASN A 98 -21.06 4.20 -1.02
CA ASN A 98 -20.74 3.24 -2.09
C ASN A 98 -20.82 1.82 -1.53
N SER A 99 -21.43 0.89 -2.29
CA SER A 99 -21.63 -0.50 -1.88
C SER A 99 -20.32 -1.27 -1.65
N SER A 100 -19.24 -0.97 -2.38
CA SER A 100 -17.93 -1.56 -2.14
C SER A 100 -17.36 -1.17 -0.77
N ILE A 101 -17.53 0.10 -0.38
CA ILE A 101 -17.08 0.59 0.93
C ILE A 101 -17.94 -0.03 2.04
N GLU A 102 -19.25 -0.14 1.82
CA GLU A 102 -20.17 -0.78 2.76
C GLU A 102 -19.82 -2.27 2.96
N ASN A 103 -19.61 -3.01 1.87
CA ASN A 103 -19.22 -4.42 1.92
C ASN A 103 -17.89 -4.61 2.66
N ALA A 104 -16.89 -3.77 2.40
CA ALA A 104 -15.62 -3.83 3.10
C ALA A 104 -15.79 -3.58 4.61
N LEU A 105 -16.63 -2.61 5.00
CA LEU A 105 -16.92 -2.31 6.40
C LEU A 105 -17.69 -3.44 7.11
N GLN A 106 -18.57 -4.16 6.42
CA GLN A 106 -19.32 -5.29 6.98
C GLN A 106 -18.43 -6.52 7.28
N ARG A 107 -17.27 -6.61 6.61
CA ARG A 107 -16.29 -7.68 6.82
C ARG A 107 -15.32 -7.41 7.98
N ILE A 108 -15.34 -6.19 8.56
CA ILE A 108 -14.47 -5.78 9.69
C ILE A 108 -15.21 -5.86 11.02
#